data_AF-A0A7Z9QJL7-F1
#
_entry.id   AF-A0A7Z9QJL7-F1
#
_cell.length_a   1.000
_cell.length_b   1.000
_cell.length_c   1.000
_cell.angle_alpha   90.00
_cell.angle_beta   90.00
_cell.angle_gamma   90.00
#
_symmetry.space_group_name_H-M   'P 1'
#
loop_
_entity.id
_entity.type
_entity.pdbx_description
1 polymer ?
#
loop_
_entity_poly.entity_id
_entity_poly.type
_entity_poly.pdbx_seq_one_letter_code
_entity_poly.pdbx_strand_id
1 'polypeptide(L)'
;MNNKLIIALLVVAGLGWWLSTPQNPPTAQPTHTEKPVQTHLPASLNTSLILVSPESAPNTHDSSSDILQHIHQLEQCYQEDTCRFADSDPKAIYFAVGSTLADDLDLLIQQQQRSEQIMTEVTATAQRLMAFENDHVRAKALSLLALQPPSTNTLSAILRGIKDSHDRGIYQQAMMEFSKYPKPADRDQVTRFLMAQLQHGGQFVGQIISQKVLPLMDEDNNAQWEALLQHLPPTSLRYQYLQANLEEYRLLQGGG
;
A
#
# COMPACT_ATOMS: atom_id res chain seq x y z
N MET A 1 17.11 61.32 7.61
CA MET A 1 16.64 61.60 6.24
C MET A 1 15.45 60.71 5.98
N ASN A 2 14.29 61.33 5.78
CA ASN A 2 12.96 60.73 5.78
C ASN A 2 12.66 60.09 4.42
N ASN A 3 12.23 58.84 4.39
CA ASN A 3 11.53 58.30 3.21
C ASN A 3 10.09 57.99 3.59
N LYS A 4 9.20 58.72 2.93
CA LYS A 4 7.76 58.73 3.16
C LYS A 4 7.09 57.54 2.48
N LEU A 5 6.28 56.87 3.29
CA LEU A 5 5.13 56.02 2.97
C LEU A 5 4.28 56.61 1.83
N ILE A 6 3.94 55.81 0.82
CA ILE A 6 2.81 56.07 -0.08
C ILE A 6 1.94 54.81 -0.09
N ILE A 7 0.79 54.91 0.56
CA ILE A 7 -0.30 53.93 0.53
C ILE A 7 -1.21 54.35 -0.62
N ALA A 8 -1.35 53.50 -1.63
CA ALA A 8 -2.35 53.65 -2.69
C ALA A 8 -3.47 52.64 -2.44
N LEU A 9 -4.56 53.13 -1.86
CA LEU A 9 -5.86 52.46 -1.77
C LEU A 9 -6.52 52.55 -3.15
N LEU A 10 -6.75 51.41 -3.80
CA LEU A 10 -7.58 51.31 -5.00
C LEU A 10 -8.76 50.38 -4.68
N VAL A 11 -9.88 51.01 -4.37
CA VAL A 11 -11.21 50.40 -4.30
C VAL A 11 -11.74 50.32 -5.72
N VAL A 12 -11.88 49.11 -6.25
CA VAL A 12 -12.65 48.87 -7.48
C VAL A 12 -13.85 48.00 -7.12
N ALA A 13 -14.98 48.68 -6.94
CA ALA A 13 -16.30 48.08 -6.97
C ALA A 13 -16.61 47.73 -8.43
N GLY A 14 -16.63 46.44 -8.75
CA GLY A 14 -16.98 45.89 -10.05
C GLY A 14 -18.16 44.93 -9.92
N LEU A 15 -19.36 45.46 -10.17
CA LEU A 15 -20.62 44.74 -10.23
C LEU A 15 -20.68 43.75 -11.41
N GLY A 16 -21.15 42.53 -11.13
CA GLY A 16 -22.19 41.84 -11.90
C GLY A 16 -21.83 41.31 -13.28
N TRP A 17 -21.43 40.03 -13.36
CA TRP A 17 -21.47 39.25 -14.61
C TRP A 17 -22.14 37.88 -14.39
N TRP A 18 -23.43 37.84 -14.73
CA TRP A 18 -24.22 36.79 -15.38
C TRP A 18 -23.85 35.31 -15.13
N LEU A 19 -24.73 34.64 -14.37
CA LEU A 19 -24.92 33.19 -14.36
C LEU A 19 -25.39 32.72 -15.74
N SER A 20 -24.48 32.14 -16.53
CA SER A 20 -24.84 31.31 -17.68
C SER A 20 -24.91 29.85 -17.23
N THR A 21 -26.13 29.34 -17.06
CA THR A 21 -26.36 27.91 -16.85
C THR A 21 -26.12 27.18 -18.18
N PRO A 22 -25.22 26.18 -18.25
CA PRO A 22 -25.14 25.33 -19.42
C PRO A 22 -26.42 24.49 -19.53
N GLN A 23 -27.20 24.73 -20.59
CA GLN A 23 -28.24 23.81 -21.05
C GLN A 23 -27.58 22.49 -21.43
N ASN A 24 -27.79 21.45 -20.61
CA ASN A 24 -27.47 20.09 -21.00
C ASN A 24 -28.33 19.70 -22.21
N PRO A 25 -27.74 19.18 -23.30
CA PRO A 25 -28.51 18.63 -24.41
C PRO A 25 -29.31 17.41 -23.92
N PRO A 26 -30.48 17.13 -24.53
CA PRO A 26 -31.29 15.98 -24.17
C PRO A 26 -30.51 14.68 -24.42
N THR A 27 -30.21 13.96 -23.35
CA THR A 27 -29.71 12.59 -23.39
C THR A 27 -30.76 11.74 -24.10
N ALA A 28 -30.49 11.38 -25.35
CA ALA A 28 -31.23 10.35 -26.06
C ALA A 28 -31.08 9.04 -25.27
N GLN A 29 -32.17 8.57 -24.66
CA GLN A 29 -32.23 7.24 -24.09
C GLN A 29 -32.09 6.21 -25.21
N PRO A 30 -31.06 5.34 -25.19
CA PRO A 30 -31.07 4.16 -26.04
C PRO A 30 -32.22 3.27 -25.59
N THR A 31 -33.23 3.15 -26.45
CA THR A 31 -34.27 2.13 -26.34
C THR A 31 -33.62 0.78 -26.63
N HIS A 32 -33.00 0.18 -25.61
CA HIS A 32 -32.65 -1.23 -25.65
C HIS A 32 -33.95 -2.02 -25.58
N THR A 33 -34.41 -2.48 -26.74
CA THR A 33 -35.36 -3.58 -26.86
C THR A 33 -34.68 -4.82 -26.30
N GLU A 34 -34.91 -5.08 -25.01
CA GLU A 34 -34.51 -6.30 -24.33
C GLU A 34 -35.27 -7.47 -24.95
N LYS A 35 -34.62 -8.16 -25.90
CA LYS A 35 -35.06 -9.49 -26.34
C LYS A 35 -34.87 -10.42 -25.14
N PRO A 36 -35.90 -11.14 -24.68
CA PRO A 36 -35.74 -12.15 -23.65
C PRO A 36 -34.80 -13.23 -24.18
N VAL A 37 -33.59 -13.28 -23.63
CA VAL A 37 -32.67 -14.41 -23.82
C VAL A 37 -33.30 -15.58 -23.08
N GLN A 38 -33.88 -16.52 -23.83
CA GLN A 38 -34.29 -17.81 -23.31
C GLN A 38 -33.03 -18.59 -22.94
N THR A 39 -32.67 -18.50 -21.66
CA THR A 39 -31.68 -19.37 -21.04
C THR A 39 -32.26 -20.78 -20.97
N HIS A 40 -32.00 -21.59 -21.99
CA HIS A 40 -32.21 -23.03 -21.90
C HIS A 40 -31.20 -23.58 -20.88
N LEU A 41 -31.66 -23.77 -19.63
CA LEU A 41 -30.96 -24.62 -18.67
C LEU A 41 -30.99 -26.06 -19.21
N PRO A 42 -29.85 -26.71 -19.47
CA PRO A 42 -29.83 -28.17 -19.53
C PRO A 42 -30.14 -28.72 -18.14
N ALA A 43 -31.28 -29.38 -18.03
CA ALA A 43 -31.59 -30.25 -16.91
C ALA A 43 -30.68 -31.49 -16.95
N SER A 44 -30.34 -31.96 -15.76
CA SER A 44 -29.63 -33.20 -15.43
C SER A 44 -28.10 -33.19 -15.61
N LEU A 45 -27.43 -33.04 -14.47
CA LEU A 45 -26.43 -34.00 -13.99
C LEU A 45 -26.54 -33.99 -12.46
N ASN A 46 -27.32 -34.93 -11.93
CA ASN A 46 -27.27 -35.31 -10.51
C ASN A 46 -25.92 -35.99 -10.28
N THR A 47 -24.88 -35.19 -10.10
CA THR A 47 -23.66 -35.63 -9.45
C THR A 47 -23.69 -34.98 -8.07
N SER A 48 -24.04 -35.78 -7.07
CA SER A 48 -23.86 -35.43 -5.67
C SER A 48 -22.37 -35.24 -5.42
N LEU A 49 -21.87 -34.04 -5.71
CA LEU A 49 -20.59 -33.57 -5.20
C LEU A 49 -20.80 -33.47 -3.69
N ILE A 50 -20.22 -34.42 -2.96
CA ILE A 50 -20.00 -34.29 -1.54
C ILE A 50 -19.06 -33.10 -1.40
N LEU A 51 -19.64 -31.93 -1.15
CA LEU A 51 -18.94 -30.74 -0.73
C LEU A 51 -18.39 -31.07 0.65
N VAL A 52 -17.20 -31.68 0.71
CA VAL A 52 -16.43 -31.73 1.95
C VAL A 52 -16.03 -30.28 2.18
N SER A 53 -16.86 -29.58 2.96
CA SER A 53 -16.52 -28.30 3.54
C SER A 53 -15.14 -28.46 4.17
N PRO A 54 -14.19 -27.54 3.95
CA PRO A 54 -12.97 -27.56 4.73
C PRO A 54 -13.40 -27.40 6.18
N GLU A 55 -13.43 -28.52 6.90
CA GLU A 55 -13.57 -28.53 8.34
C GLU A 55 -12.29 -27.89 8.83
N SER A 56 -12.38 -26.57 9.00
CA SER A 56 -11.41 -25.73 9.67
C SER A 56 -11.24 -26.32 11.06
N ALA A 57 -10.35 -27.30 11.17
CA ALA A 57 -9.86 -27.77 12.45
C ALA A 57 -9.42 -26.52 13.23
N PRO A 58 -9.83 -26.36 14.49
CA PRO A 58 -9.38 -25.25 15.30
C PRO A 58 -7.85 -25.37 15.40
N ASN A 59 -7.14 -24.49 14.71
CA ASN A 59 -5.69 -24.34 14.84
C ASN A 59 -5.41 -23.80 16.24
N THR A 60 -5.32 -24.69 17.22
CA THR A 60 -4.89 -24.40 18.59
C THR A 60 -3.37 -24.28 18.60
N HIS A 61 -2.85 -23.25 17.93
CA HIS A 61 -1.46 -22.85 18.12
C HIS A 61 -1.40 -22.02 19.41
N ASP A 62 -1.10 -22.69 20.53
CA ASP A 62 -1.11 -22.07 21.84
C ASP A 62 0.15 -21.25 22.13
N SER A 63 1.24 -21.47 21.37
CA SER A 63 2.50 -20.74 21.53
C SER A 63 3.02 -20.11 20.24
N SER A 64 3.80 -19.02 20.36
CA SER A 64 4.47 -18.40 19.21
C SER A 64 5.42 -19.37 18.50
N SER A 65 6.04 -20.30 19.26
CA SER A 65 6.93 -21.33 18.69
C SER A 65 6.18 -22.26 17.74
N ASP A 66 4.96 -22.66 18.09
CA ASP A 66 4.13 -23.54 17.25
C ASP A 66 3.72 -22.82 15.95
N ILE A 67 3.36 -21.53 16.05
CA ILE A 67 3.01 -20.71 14.88
C ILE A 67 4.22 -20.55 13.96
N LEU A 68 5.40 -20.24 14.51
CA LEU A 68 6.63 -20.09 13.73
C LEU A 68 7.04 -21.38 13.02
N GLN A 69 6.90 -22.52 13.70
CA GLN A 69 7.14 -23.83 13.10
C GLN A 69 6.16 -24.11 11.95
N HIS A 70 4.88 -23.78 12.13
CA HIS A 70 3.86 -23.97 11.10
C HIS A 70 4.13 -23.09 9.86
N ILE A 71 4.45 -21.80 10.06
CA ILE A 71 4.89 -20.90 8.99
C ILE A 71 6.06 -21.51 8.23
N HIS A 72 7.08 -22.01 8.94
CA HIS A 72 8.25 -22.60 8.30
C HIS A 72 7.91 -23.83 7.44
N GLN A 73 7.02 -24.70 7.93
CA GLN A 73 6.55 -25.87 7.19
C GLN A 73 5.78 -25.48 5.92
N LEU A 74 4.93 -24.46 6.00
CA LEU A 74 4.20 -23.92 4.85
C LEU A 74 5.13 -23.30 3.80
N GLU A 75 6.13 -22.52 4.24
CA GLU A 75 7.15 -21.96 3.34
C GLU A 75 7.90 -23.09 2.61
N GLN A 76 8.32 -24.13 3.34
CA GLN A 76 9.04 -25.26 2.76
C GLN A 76 8.18 -26.03 1.76
N CYS A 77 6.94 -26.39 2.14
CA CYS A 77 6.09 -27.15 1.22
C CYS A 77 5.76 -26.35 -0.05
N TYR A 78 5.61 -25.03 0.07
CA TYR A 78 5.30 -24.16 -1.06
C TYR A 78 6.49 -24.04 -2.02
N GLN A 79 7.70 -23.88 -1.47
CA GLN A 79 8.94 -23.83 -2.26
C GLN A 79 9.27 -25.15 -2.96
N GLU A 80 8.91 -26.27 -2.33
CA GLU A 80 9.18 -27.62 -2.86
C GLU A 80 8.05 -28.17 -3.74
N ASP A 81 6.94 -27.43 -3.91
CA ASP A 81 5.72 -27.88 -4.60
C ASP A 81 5.16 -29.20 -4.01
N THR A 82 5.23 -29.34 -2.68
CA THR A 82 4.80 -30.54 -1.95
C THR A 82 3.57 -30.30 -1.07
N CYS A 83 3.05 -29.07 -1.01
CA CYS A 83 1.84 -28.78 -0.24
C CYS A 83 0.64 -29.58 -0.74
N ARG A 84 -0.08 -30.23 0.17
CA ARG A 84 -1.30 -31.00 -0.16
C ARG A 84 -2.54 -30.26 0.31
N PHE A 85 -3.10 -29.44 -0.58
CA PHE A 85 -4.44 -28.86 -0.41
C PHE A 85 -5.48 -29.67 -1.20
N ALA A 86 -6.75 -29.56 -0.82
CA ALA A 86 -7.85 -30.36 -1.38
C ALA A 86 -8.00 -30.18 -2.91
N ASP A 87 -7.71 -28.97 -3.40
CA ASP A 87 -7.66 -28.63 -4.81
C ASP A 87 -6.21 -28.63 -5.28
N SER A 88 -5.90 -29.47 -6.26
CA SER A 88 -4.52 -29.72 -6.74
C SER A 88 -4.07 -28.76 -7.85
N ASP A 89 -4.81 -27.68 -8.13
CA ASP A 89 -4.34 -26.68 -9.07
C ASP A 89 -3.38 -25.69 -8.39
N PRO A 90 -2.28 -25.28 -9.05
CA PRO A 90 -1.26 -24.42 -8.45
C PRO A 90 -1.80 -23.08 -7.92
N LYS A 91 -2.88 -22.56 -8.52
CA LYS A 91 -3.48 -21.29 -8.12
C LYS A 91 -4.29 -21.44 -6.84
N ALA A 92 -5.01 -22.54 -6.67
CA ALA A 92 -5.67 -22.87 -5.40
C ALA A 92 -4.64 -23.04 -4.28
N ILE A 93 -3.51 -23.73 -4.54
CA ILE A 93 -2.41 -23.87 -3.58
C ILE A 93 -1.84 -22.49 -3.19
N TYR A 94 -1.55 -21.62 -4.15
CA TYR A 94 -1.08 -20.25 -3.91
C TYR A 94 -2.00 -19.47 -2.96
N PHE A 95 -3.32 -19.51 -3.19
CA PHE A 95 -4.27 -18.81 -2.32
C PHE A 95 -4.41 -19.46 -0.96
N ALA A 96 -4.44 -20.79 -0.89
CA ALA A 96 -4.57 -21.51 0.37
C ALA A 96 -3.35 -21.26 1.28
N VAL A 97 -2.14 -21.44 0.77
CA VAL A 97 -0.90 -21.12 1.50
C VAL A 97 -0.86 -19.65 1.89
N GLY A 98 -1.18 -18.74 0.97
CA GLY A 98 -1.19 -17.31 1.23
C GLY A 98 -2.17 -16.91 2.35
N SER A 99 -3.37 -17.50 2.37
CA SER A 99 -4.35 -17.27 3.42
C SER A 99 -3.86 -17.80 4.77
N THR A 100 -3.39 -19.05 4.81
CA THR A 100 -2.93 -19.66 6.07
C THR A 100 -1.74 -18.93 6.67
N LEU A 101 -0.75 -18.53 5.84
CA LEU A 101 0.37 -17.71 6.30
C LEU A 101 -0.08 -16.34 6.84
N ALA A 102 -1.07 -15.72 6.20
CA ALA A 102 -1.60 -14.43 6.65
C ALA A 102 -2.32 -14.57 8.01
N ASP A 103 -3.07 -15.65 8.21
CA ASP A 103 -3.75 -15.95 9.47
C ASP A 103 -2.74 -16.21 10.60
N ASP A 104 -1.69 -16.98 10.33
CA ASP A 104 -0.61 -17.24 11.30
C ASP A 104 0.14 -15.96 11.69
N LEU A 105 0.42 -15.09 10.72
CA LEU A 105 1.00 -13.77 10.98
C LEU A 105 0.08 -12.89 11.83
N ASP A 106 -1.24 -12.95 11.62
CA ASP A 106 -2.21 -12.23 12.45
C ASP A 106 -2.22 -12.72 13.90
N LEU A 107 -2.07 -14.02 14.13
CA LEU A 107 -1.91 -14.57 15.48
C LEU A 107 -0.63 -14.03 16.15
N LEU A 108 0.49 -14.01 15.43
CA LEU A 108 1.75 -13.42 15.94
C LEU A 108 1.62 -11.92 16.24
N ILE A 109 0.93 -11.17 15.39
CA ILE A 109 0.63 -9.74 15.61
C ILE A 109 -0.16 -9.56 16.92
N GLN A 110 -1.21 -10.35 17.12
CA GLN A 110 -2.04 -10.27 18.33
C GLN A 110 -1.24 -10.63 19.59
N GLN A 111 -0.37 -11.64 19.53
CA GLN A 111 0.51 -12.02 20.64
C GLN A 111 1.54 -10.91 20.94
N GLN A 112 2.17 -10.35 19.90
CA GLN A 112 3.14 -9.27 20.03
C GLN A 112 2.51 -7.98 20.57
N GLN A 113 1.27 -7.66 20.22
CA GLN A 113 0.57 -6.49 20.77
C GLN A 113 0.29 -6.61 22.28
N ARG A 114 0.22 -7.84 22.81
CA ARG A 114 0.03 -8.11 24.25
C ARG A 114 1.34 -8.25 25.01
N SER A 115 2.47 -8.34 24.30
CA SER A 115 3.80 -8.57 24.86
C SER A 115 4.71 -7.40 24.57
N GLU A 116 5.34 -6.83 25.59
CA GLU A 116 6.38 -5.81 25.38
C GLU A 116 7.71 -6.41 24.90
N GLN A 117 7.82 -7.74 24.86
CA GLN A 117 9.06 -8.43 24.52
C GLN A 117 9.27 -8.50 23.01
N ILE A 118 10.41 -7.99 22.55
CA ILE A 118 10.89 -8.17 21.18
C ILE A 118 11.31 -9.62 20.97
N MET A 119 10.72 -10.27 19.96
CA MET A 119 11.07 -11.62 19.58
C MET A 119 11.88 -11.60 18.28
N THR A 120 13.18 -11.89 18.38
CA THR A 120 14.11 -11.85 17.24
C THR A 120 13.71 -12.83 16.13
N GLU A 121 13.21 -14.01 16.50
CA GLU A 121 12.75 -15.03 15.56
C GLU A 121 11.49 -14.59 14.79
N VAL A 122 10.56 -13.93 15.48
CA VAL A 122 9.35 -13.32 14.87
C VAL A 122 9.76 -12.24 13.88
N THR A 123 10.72 -11.39 14.24
CA THR A 123 11.26 -10.36 13.34
C THR A 123 11.91 -10.98 12.10
N ALA A 124 12.77 -11.98 12.29
CA ALA A 124 13.45 -12.67 11.18
C ALA A 124 12.45 -13.36 10.23
N THR A 125 11.40 -13.97 10.78
CA THR A 125 10.34 -14.62 10.01
C THR A 125 9.55 -13.59 9.19
N ALA A 126 9.15 -12.48 9.79
CA ALA A 126 8.46 -11.42 9.06
C ALA A 126 9.36 -10.78 7.98
N GLN A 127 10.65 -10.56 8.25
CA GLN A 127 11.61 -10.06 7.25
C GLN A 127 11.73 -10.99 6.04
N ARG A 128 11.73 -12.31 6.27
CA ARG A 128 11.76 -13.31 5.20
C ARG A 128 10.46 -13.33 4.41
N LEU A 129 9.31 -13.28 5.09
CA LEU A 129 7.99 -13.28 4.44
C LEU A 129 7.68 -11.99 3.67
N MET A 130 8.42 -10.90 3.87
CA MET A 130 8.37 -9.75 2.96
C MET A 130 8.76 -10.11 1.51
N ALA A 131 9.53 -11.18 1.29
CA ALA A 131 9.88 -11.67 -0.03
C ALA A 131 8.86 -12.66 -0.62
N PHE A 132 7.78 -12.98 0.12
CA PHE A 132 6.75 -13.89 -0.36
C PHE A 132 5.93 -13.23 -1.49
N GLU A 133 5.52 -14.01 -2.48
CA GLU A 133 4.88 -13.47 -3.70
C GLU A 133 3.48 -12.91 -3.44
N ASN A 134 2.80 -13.41 -2.39
CA ASN A 134 1.44 -13.01 -2.05
C ASN A 134 1.40 -11.67 -1.28
N ASP A 135 0.71 -10.68 -1.85
CA ASP A 135 0.57 -9.34 -1.27
C ASP A 135 -0.11 -9.33 0.09
N HIS A 136 -1.04 -10.24 0.37
CA HIS A 136 -1.66 -10.34 1.70
C HIS A 136 -0.64 -10.78 2.75
N VAL A 137 0.19 -11.77 2.42
CA VAL A 137 1.29 -12.21 3.30
C VAL A 137 2.28 -11.06 3.53
N ARG A 138 2.68 -10.33 2.48
CA ARG A 138 3.58 -9.17 2.62
C ARG A 138 2.98 -8.06 3.48
N ALA A 139 1.68 -7.77 3.35
CA ALA A 139 1.00 -6.77 4.17
C ALA A 139 0.96 -7.18 5.66
N LYS A 140 0.69 -8.46 5.96
CA LYS A 140 0.75 -8.96 7.35
C LYS A 140 2.18 -8.98 7.90
N ALA A 141 3.16 -9.39 7.10
CA ALA A 141 4.56 -9.35 7.47
C ALA A 141 5.02 -7.91 7.79
N LEU A 142 4.63 -6.93 6.95
CA LEU A 142 4.88 -5.51 7.21
C LEU A 142 4.21 -5.03 8.50
N SER A 143 2.99 -5.50 8.78
CA SER A 143 2.26 -5.19 10.03
C SER A 143 2.98 -5.70 11.26
N LEU A 144 3.52 -6.92 11.19
CA LEU A 144 4.32 -7.50 12.25
C LEU A 144 5.66 -6.77 12.43
N LEU A 145 6.33 -6.40 11.33
CA LEU A 145 7.58 -5.61 11.37
C LEU A 145 7.37 -4.22 11.97
N ALA A 146 6.21 -3.60 11.73
CA ALA A 146 5.88 -2.28 12.27
C ALA A 146 5.71 -2.26 13.80
N LEU A 147 5.55 -3.44 14.43
CA LEU A 147 5.55 -3.60 15.89
C LEU A 147 6.96 -3.76 16.48
N GLN A 148 7.98 -3.97 15.63
CA GLN A 148 9.36 -4.13 16.06
C GLN A 148 10.10 -2.80 16.03
N PRO A 149 11.19 -2.63 16.80
CA PRO A 149 12.03 -1.45 16.69
C PRO A 149 12.61 -1.29 15.27
N PRO A 150 12.73 -0.05 14.77
CA PRO A 150 13.27 0.20 13.44
C PRO A 150 14.72 -0.27 13.36
N SER A 151 15.04 -1.02 12.29
CA SER A 151 16.40 -1.48 12.01
C SER A 151 16.70 -1.44 10.50
N THR A 152 17.95 -1.18 10.13
CA THR A 152 18.35 -1.13 8.71
C THR A 152 18.07 -2.45 7.97
N ASN A 153 18.12 -3.60 8.67
CA ASN A 153 17.76 -4.89 8.11
C ASN A 153 16.25 -4.98 7.82
N THR A 154 15.41 -4.52 8.74
CA THR A 154 13.96 -4.43 8.56
C THR A 154 13.62 -3.50 7.39
N LEU A 155 14.22 -2.31 7.33
CA LEU A 155 14.03 -1.39 6.22
C LEU A 155 14.37 -2.04 4.87
N SER A 156 15.53 -2.69 4.80
CA SER A 156 15.99 -3.38 3.58
C SER A 156 15.06 -4.52 3.16
N ALA A 157 14.44 -5.22 4.12
CA ALA A 157 13.42 -6.23 3.83
C ALA A 157 12.14 -5.59 3.27
N ILE A 158 11.67 -4.48 3.87
CA ILE A 158 10.47 -3.77 3.42
C ILE A 158 10.66 -3.21 2.01
N LEU A 159 11.75 -2.47 1.77
CA LEU A 159 12.02 -1.84 0.47
C LEU A 159 12.11 -2.87 -0.66
N ARG A 160 12.75 -4.02 -0.41
CA ARG A 160 12.80 -5.13 -1.39
C ARG A 160 11.44 -5.78 -1.58
N GLY A 161 10.74 -6.07 -0.48
CA GLY A 161 9.48 -6.81 -0.50
C GLY A 161 8.36 -6.10 -1.23
N ILE A 162 8.26 -4.77 -1.08
CA ILE A 162 7.18 -3.99 -1.70
C ILE A 162 7.51 -3.47 -3.10
N LYS A 163 8.76 -3.58 -3.56
CA LYS A 163 9.26 -2.98 -4.81
C LYS A 163 8.39 -3.33 -6.02
N ASP A 164 7.96 -4.58 -6.10
CA ASP A 164 7.18 -5.14 -7.20
C ASP A 164 5.70 -5.32 -6.83
N SER A 165 5.27 -4.79 -5.69
CA SER A 165 3.86 -4.83 -5.31
C SER A 165 3.07 -3.75 -6.04
N HIS A 166 1.81 -4.05 -6.31
CA HIS A 166 0.84 -3.09 -6.85
C HIS A 166 -0.28 -2.78 -5.86
N ASP A 167 -0.24 -3.39 -4.66
CA ASP A 167 -1.25 -3.19 -3.65
C ASP A 167 -1.17 -1.78 -3.07
N ARG A 168 -2.31 -1.10 -2.97
CA ARG A 168 -2.38 0.25 -2.42
C ARG A 168 -2.18 0.24 -0.89
N GLY A 169 -2.71 -0.77 -0.21
CA GLY A 169 -2.66 -0.88 1.24
C GLY A 169 -1.23 -1.02 1.74
N ILE A 170 -0.43 -1.87 1.10
CA ILE A 170 0.96 -2.12 1.49
C ILE A 170 1.82 -0.86 1.37
N TYR A 171 1.66 -0.07 0.30
CA TYR A 171 2.37 1.20 0.16
C TYR A 171 1.91 2.23 1.19
N GLN A 172 0.61 2.31 1.49
CA GLN A 172 0.13 3.21 2.55
C GLN A 172 0.72 2.85 3.91
N GLN A 173 0.81 1.56 4.21
CA GLN A 173 1.42 1.06 5.43
C GLN A 173 2.93 1.32 5.46
N ALA A 174 3.63 1.05 4.37
CA ALA A 174 5.07 1.27 4.27
C ALA A 174 5.43 2.75 4.45
N MET A 175 4.63 3.67 3.90
CA MET A 175 4.83 5.11 4.08
C MET A 175 4.76 5.53 5.55
N MET A 176 3.85 4.94 6.34
CA MET A 176 3.79 5.20 7.78
C MET A 176 5.02 4.65 8.49
N GLU A 177 5.45 3.44 8.10
CA GLU A 177 6.60 2.75 8.67
C GLU A 177 7.92 3.49 8.39
N PHE A 178 8.12 4.01 7.17
CA PHE A 178 9.33 4.73 6.79
C PHE A 178 9.62 5.97 7.65
N SER A 179 8.60 6.60 8.23
CA SER A 179 8.79 7.75 9.13
C SER A 179 9.52 7.38 10.43
N LYS A 180 9.58 6.09 10.78
CA LYS A 180 10.26 5.58 11.98
C LYS A 180 11.77 5.40 11.83
N TYR A 181 12.35 5.64 10.64
CA TYR A 181 13.77 5.41 10.38
C TYR A 181 14.54 6.75 10.40
N PRO A 182 15.15 7.15 11.54
CA PRO A 182 15.71 8.49 11.69
C PRO A 182 17.12 8.65 11.11
N LYS A 183 17.82 7.54 10.82
CA LYS A 183 19.23 7.62 10.39
C LYS A 183 19.30 8.24 8.99
N PRO A 184 20.23 9.18 8.72
CA PRO A 184 20.37 9.79 7.40
C PRO A 184 20.54 8.77 6.27
N ALA A 185 21.32 7.70 6.50
CA ALA A 185 21.52 6.62 5.52
C ALA A 185 20.26 5.80 5.24
N ASP A 186 19.37 5.63 6.22
CA ASP A 186 18.09 4.94 6.05
C ASP A 186 17.10 5.86 5.29
N ARG A 187 17.07 7.15 5.63
CA ARG A 187 16.26 8.16 4.92
C ARG A 187 16.62 8.30 3.45
N ASP A 188 17.92 8.36 3.14
CA ASP A 188 18.39 8.41 1.75
C ASP A 188 17.90 7.18 0.94
N GLN A 189 17.95 5.98 1.54
CA GLN A 189 17.45 4.76 0.90
C GLN A 189 15.94 4.84 0.63
N VAL A 190 15.16 5.31 1.61
CA VAL A 190 13.72 5.53 1.45
C VAL A 190 13.44 6.54 0.35
N THR A 191 14.10 7.70 0.36
CA THR A 191 13.91 8.75 -0.65
C THR A 191 14.22 8.23 -2.05
N ARG A 192 15.38 7.60 -2.27
CA ARG A 192 15.73 7.03 -3.57
C ARG A 192 14.73 5.97 -4.04
N PHE A 193 14.29 5.11 -3.14
CA PHE A 193 13.27 4.11 -3.44
C PHE A 193 11.94 4.76 -3.87
N LEU A 194 11.44 5.71 -3.10
CA LEU A 194 10.16 6.38 -3.38
C LEU A 194 10.21 7.21 -4.65
N MET A 195 11.31 7.91 -4.92
CA MET A 195 11.51 8.65 -6.17
C MET A 195 11.49 7.70 -7.38
N ALA A 196 12.20 6.58 -7.31
CA ALA A 196 12.20 5.57 -8.36
C ALA A 196 10.79 5.01 -8.62
N GLN A 197 10.03 4.73 -7.55
CA GLN A 197 8.64 4.26 -7.65
C GLN A 197 7.69 5.34 -8.16
N LEU A 198 7.94 6.61 -7.87
CA LEU A 198 7.15 7.72 -8.41
C LEU A 198 7.36 7.89 -9.92
N GLN A 199 8.58 7.66 -10.41
CA GLN A 199 8.94 7.74 -11.83
C GLN A 199 8.48 6.51 -12.62
N HIS A 200 8.82 5.32 -12.11
CA HIS A 200 8.73 4.06 -12.88
C HIS A 200 7.72 3.06 -12.31
N GLY A 201 7.21 3.27 -11.11
CA GLY A 201 6.20 2.40 -10.51
C GLY A 201 4.83 2.53 -11.16
N GLY A 202 3.94 1.60 -10.80
CA GLY A 202 2.55 1.58 -11.27
C GLY A 202 1.80 2.89 -11.00
N GLN A 203 0.76 3.18 -11.80
CA GLN A 203 0.00 4.44 -11.72
C GLN A 203 -0.43 4.78 -10.29
N PHE A 204 -1.05 3.81 -9.61
CA PHE A 204 -1.55 3.96 -8.25
C PHE A 204 -0.44 4.11 -7.21
N VAL A 205 0.65 3.35 -7.33
CA VAL A 205 1.80 3.44 -6.41
C VAL A 205 2.36 4.87 -6.41
N GLY A 206 2.69 5.40 -7.60
CA GLY A 206 3.20 6.76 -7.70
C GLY A 206 2.20 7.79 -7.16
N GLN A 207 0.90 7.61 -7.39
CA GLN A 207 -0.11 8.50 -6.81
C GLN A 207 -0.09 8.48 -5.27
N ILE A 208 -0.06 7.30 -4.64
CA ILE A 208 0.00 7.16 -3.17
C ILE A 208 1.25 7.83 -2.61
N ILE A 209 2.41 7.60 -3.24
CA ILE A 209 3.68 8.20 -2.84
C ILE A 209 3.56 9.72 -2.90
N SER A 210 3.15 10.27 -4.04
CA SER A 210 3.02 11.72 -4.22
C SER A 210 2.05 12.37 -3.22
N GLN A 211 1.01 11.65 -2.76
CA GLN A 211 0.06 12.12 -1.77
C GLN A 211 0.62 12.11 -0.35
N LYS A 212 1.47 11.14 0.00
CA LYS A 212 1.86 10.84 1.38
C LYS A 212 3.32 11.16 1.72
N VAL A 213 4.08 11.72 0.80
CA VAL A 213 5.53 11.92 0.98
C VAL A 213 5.89 13.04 1.96
N LEU A 214 4.99 13.98 2.26
CA LEU A 214 5.28 15.15 3.12
C LEU A 214 5.99 14.81 4.45
N PRO A 215 5.57 13.82 5.26
CA PRO A 215 6.24 13.49 6.53
C PRO A 215 7.66 12.93 6.37
N LEU A 216 8.07 12.59 5.15
CA LEU A 216 9.40 12.07 4.83
C LEU A 216 10.30 13.14 4.17
N MET A 217 9.77 14.35 3.94
CA MET A 217 10.55 15.47 3.43
C MET A 217 11.35 16.12 4.54
N ASP A 218 12.61 16.45 4.25
CA ASP A 218 13.50 17.19 5.14
C ASP A 218 14.45 18.10 4.35
N GLU A 219 15.27 18.87 5.08
CA GLU A 219 16.18 19.86 4.50
C GLU A 219 17.21 19.19 3.57
N ASP A 220 17.60 17.96 3.88
CA ASP A 220 18.60 17.21 3.13
C ASP A 220 18.04 16.66 1.80
N ASN A 221 16.73 16.40 1.72
CA ASN A 221 16.12 15.74 0.57
C ASN A 221 15.15 16.60 -0.26
N ASN A 222 14.71 17.77 0.22
CA ASN A 222 13.73 18.61 -0.48
C ASN A 222 14.15 18.95 -1.93
N ALA A 223 15.43 19.29 -2.15
CA ALA A 223 15.94 19.62 -3.48
C ALA A 223 15.79 18.46 -4.49
N GLN A 224 15.86 17.20 -4.03
CA GLN A 224 15.70 16.02 -4.87
C GLN A 224 14.25 15.86 -5.33
N TRP A 225 13.29 16.13 -4.43
CA TRP A 225 11.86 16.14 -4.75
C TRP A 225 11.50 17.25 -5.74
N GLU A 226 12.06 18.44 -5.57
CA GLU A 226 11.88 19.56 -6.51
C GLU A 226 12.42 19.23 -7.90
N ALA A 227 13.61 18.63 -7.97
CA ALA A 227 14.20 18.16 -9.23
C ALA A 227 13.32 17.09 -9.90
N LEU A 228 12.77 16.16 -9.13
CA LEU A 228 11.86 15.14 -9.64
C LEU A 228 10.56 15.74 -10.19
N LEU A 229 9.99 16.75 -9.54
CA LEU A 229 8.76 17.42 -9.99
C LEU A 229 8.90 17.93 -11.43
N GLN A 230 10.07 18.45 -11.82
CA GLN A 230 10.34 18.96 -13.18
C GLN A 230 10.26 17.88 -14.27
N HIS A 231 10.36 16.61 -13.90
CA HIS A 231 10.32 15.48 -14.82
C HIS A 231 8.95 14.79 -14.87
N LEU A 232 8.00 15.18 -14.00
CA LEU A 232 6.65 14.63 -14.00
C LEU A 232 5.75 15.42 -14.97
N PRO A 233 4.81 14.77 -15.68
CA PRO A 233 3.86 15.48 -16.53
C PRO A 233 3.01 16.47 -15.70
N PRO A 234 2.96 17.77 -16.02
CA PRO A 234 2.28 18.78 -15.19
C PRO A 234 0.78 18.53 -14.97
N THR A 235 0.14 17.82 -15.89
CA THR A 235 -1.29 17.46 -15.82
C THR A 235 -1.55 16.19 -15.01
N SER A 236 -0.51 15.46 -14.60
CA SER A 236 -0.68 14.20 -13.85
C SER A 236 -1.01 14.46 -12.38
N LEU A 237 -1.79 13.54 -11.78
CA LEU A 237 -2.07 13.58 -10.35
C LEU A 237 -0.79 13.49 -9.50
N ARG A 238 0.23 12.73 -9.97
CA ARG A 238 1.52 12.62 -9.30
C ARG A 238 2.21 13.97 -9.17
N TYR A 239 2.23 14.75 -10.26
CA TYR A 239 2.78 16.11 -10.27
C TYR A 239 1.99 17.02 -9.31
N GLN A 240 0.67 17.04 -9.42
CA GLN A 240 -0.18 17.93 -8.62
C GLN A 240 -0.02 17.67 -7.11
N TYR A 241 -0.02 16.40 -6.69
CA TYR A 241 0.16 16.05 -5.28
C TYR A 241 1.58 16.30 -4.78
N LEU A 242 2.60 16.00 -5.58
CA LEU A 242 3.99 16.29 -5.19
C LEU A 242 4.21 17.81 -5.07
N GLN A 243 3.68 18.60 -6.00
CA GLN A 243 3.73 20.05 -5.95
C GLN A 243 3.09 20.59 -4.67
N ALA A 244 1.88 20.13 -4.34
CA ALA A 244 1.17 20.56 -3.13
C ALA A 244 1.98 20.23 -1.86
N ASN A 245 2.59 19.04 -1.79
CA ASN A 245 3.44 18.67 -0.66
C ASN A 245 4.72 19.53 -0.56
N LEU A 246 5.35 19.87 -1.69
CA LEU A 246 6.50 20.79 -1.71
C LEU A 246 6.14 22.20 -1.28
N GLU A 247 4.97 22.70 -1.67
CA GLU A 247 4.46 24.01 -1.24
C GLU A 247 4.18 24.02 0.27
N GLU A 248 3.49 23.00 0.79
CA GLU A 248 3.23 22.84 2.22
C GLU A 248 4.52 22.75 3.03
N TYR A 249 5.50 21.96 2.56
CA TYR A 249 6.80 21.85 3.22
C TYR A 249 7.50 23.22 3.35
N ARG A 250 7.47 24.06 2.32
CA ARG A 250 8.04 25.42 2.38
C ARG A 250 7.34 26.32 3.39
N LEU A 251 6.01 26.21 3.51
CA LEU A 251 5.24 26.96 4.52
C LEU A 251 5.63 26.55 5.94
N LEU A 252 5.79 25.24 6.19
CA LEU A 252 6.24 24.71 7.47
C LEU A 252 7.65 25.21 7.86
N GLN A 253 8.56 25.34 6.88
CA GLN A 253 9.90 25.89 7.11
C GLN A 253 9.91 27.41 7.35
N GLY A 254 8.92 28.14 6.82
CA GLY A 254 8.81 29.60 6.95
C GLY A 254 8.30 30.10 8.31
N GLY A 255 7.90 29.21 9.22
CA GLY A 255 7.39 29.57 10.55
C GLY A 255 5.94 30.05 10.52
N GLY A 256 5.03 29.15 10.09
CA GLY A 256 3.59 29.40 9.87
C GLY A 256 2.86 30.32 10.85
#